data_AF-A0A1G3HWC8-F1
#
_entry.id   AF-A0A1G3HWC8-F1
#
_cell.length_a   1.000
_cell.length_b   1.000
_cell.length_c   1.000
_cell.angle_alpha   90.00
_cell.angle_beta   90.00
_cell.angle_gamma   90.00
#
_symmetry.space_group_name_H-M   'P 1'
#
loop_
_entity.id
_entity.type
_entity.pdbx_description
1 polymer ?
#
loop_
_entity_poly.entity_id
_entity_poly.type
_entity_poly.pdbx_seq_one_letter_code
_entity_poly.pdbx_strand_id
1 'polypeptide(L)'
;MNRDKDVAGMRMAAIAEAVTDDVMAATDEQILAEAVDEGVEPASVAEQMRSTTLARLRKIKRSRLEKARTIYQQEPKGPPAKVRPSLDEMRNRVMDLIRGGAGGDLSLAFRNGKELTNSDLEGLWDDLQELGLLDDDKPND
;
A
#
# COMPACT_ATOMS: atom_id res chain seq x y z
N MET A 1 47.01 -48.59 -1.98
CA MET A 1 46.12 -47.68 -1.22
C MET A 1 46.91 -47.16 -0.03
N ASN A 2 47.17 -45.85 0.02
CA ASN A 2 48.14 -45.25 0.92
C ASN A 2 47.49 -45.03 2.30
N ARG A 3 47.56 -46.02 3.20
CA ARG A 3 46.90 -46.02 4.53
C ARG A 3 47.16 -44.75 5.34
N ASP A 4 48.35 -44.16 5.22
CA ASP A 4 48.70 -42.94 5.95
C ASP A 4 47.91 -41.71 5.49
N LYS A 5 47.53 -41.63 4.21
CA LYS A 5 46.69 -40.54 3.68
C LYS A 5 45.24 -40.67 4.16
N ASP A 6 44.77 -41.89 4.35
CA ASP A 6 43.41 -42.21 4.81
C ASP A 6 43.23 -41.84 6.30
N VAL A 7 44.23 -42.19 7.12
CA VAL A 7 44.26 -41.82 8.55
C VAL A 7 44.38 -40.31 8.76
N ALA A 8 45.18 -39.62 7.95
CA ALA A 8 45.29 -38.16 8.01
C ALA A 8 43.98 -37.47 7.63
N GLY A 9 43.29 -37.96 6.59
CA GLY A 9 41.98 -37.45 6.17
C GLY A 9 40.90 -37.63 7.25
N MET A 10 40.82 -38.82 7.86
CA MET A 10 39.90 -39.09 8.96
C MET A 10 40.15 -38.19 10.17
N ARG A 11 41.41 -37.93 10.52
CA ARG A 11 41.76 -37.02 11.63
C ARG A 11 41.36 -35.58 11.36
N MET A 12 41.55 -35.10 10.14
CA MET A 12 41.13 -33.74 9.77
C MET A 12 39.61 -33.59 9.78
N ALA A 13 38.87 -34.62 9.34
CA ALA A 13 37.42 -34.62 9.42
C ALA A 13 36.94 -34.54 10.88
N ALA A 14 37.56 -35.34 11.78
CA ALA A 14 37.23 -35.31 13.21
C ALA A 14 37.54 -33.96 13.86
N ILE A 15 38.62 -33.28 13.46
CA ILE A 15 38.94 -31.93 13.96
C ILE A 15 37.91 -30.92 13.43
N ALA A 16 37.56 -30.97 12.15
CA ALA A 16 36.56 -30.07 11.57
C ALA A 16 35.19 -30.22 12.24
N GLU A 17 34.80 -31.45 12.54
CA GLU A 17 33.56 -31.76 13.27
C GLU A 17 33.62 -31.21 14.70
N ALA A 18 34.70 -31.49 15.44
CA ALA A 18 34.86 -30.98 16.80
C ALA A 18 34.87 -29.45 16.88
N VAL A 19 35.52 -28.76 15.94
CA VAL A 19 35.52 -27.28 15.86
C VAL A 19 34.13 -26.76 15.51
N THR A 20 33.41 -27.44 14.63
CA THR A 20 32.04 -27.05 14.27
C THR A 20 31.11 -27.19 15.46
N ASP A 21 31.19 -28.31 16.18
CA ASP A 21 30.39 -28.57 17.37
C ASP A 21 30.65 -27.52 18.47
N ASP A 22 31.92 -27.16 18.67
CA ASP A 22 32.32 -26.12 19.64
C ASP A 22 31.73 -24.75 19.27
N VAL A 23 31.87 -24.33 18.01
CA VAL A 23 31.28 -23.07 17.51
C VAL A 23 29.76 -23.08 17.63
N MET A 24 29.11 -24.21 17.36
CA MET A 24 27.66 -24.33 17.46
C MET A 24 27.15 -24.42 18.91
N ALA A 25 28.00 -24.83 19.85
CA ALA A 25 27.70 -24.89 21.27
C ALA A 25 28.00 -23.58 22.01
N ALA A 26 28.72 -22.64 21.37
CA ALA A 26 29.03 -21.34 21.95
C ALA A 26 27.76 -20.55 22.28
N THR A 27 27.72 -20.01 23.49
CA THR A 27 26.64 -19.12 23.95
C THR A 27 26.81 -17.72 23.37
N ASP A 28 25.71 -16.96 23.32
CA ASP A 28 25.74 -15.55 22.88
C ASP A 28 26.76 -14.73 23.69
N GLU A 29 26.87 -14.97 25.00
CA GLU A 29 27.84 -14.30 25.86
C GLU A 29 29.28 -14.63 25.49
N GLN A 30 29.57 -15.89 25.16
CA GLN A 30 30.91 -16.32 24.73
C GLN A 30 31.28 -15.70 23.38
N ILE A 31 30.34 -15.70 22.42
CA ILE A 31 30.53 -15.11 21.10
C ILE A 31 30.80 -13.60 21.23
N LEU A 32 30.05 -12.91 22.09
CA LEU A 32 30.26 -11.47 22.34
C LEU A 32 31.59 -11.18 23.03
N ALA A 33 32.01 -12.04 23.97
CA ALA A 33 33.29 -11.89 24.65
C ALA A 33 34.47 -12.08 23.69
N GLU A 34 34.45 -13.15 22.86
CA GLU A 34 35.47 -13.38 21.83
C GLU A 34 35.54 -12.24 20.83
N ALA A 35 34.39 -11.72 20.38
CA ALA A 35 34.35 -10.59 19.47
C ALA A 35 35.07 -9.35 20.06
N VAL A 36 34.84 -9.07 21.35
CA VAL A 36 35.52 -7.96 22.04
C VAL A 36 37.02 -8.21 22.17
N ASP A 37 37.43 -9.43 22.50
CA ASP A 37 38.83 -9.83 22.62
C ASP A 37 39.57 -9.70 21.28
N GLU A 38 38.88 -9.93 20.16
CA GLU A 38 39.38 -9.70 18.79
C GLU A 38 39.36 -8.22 18.36
N GLY A 39 38.90 -7.32 19.23
CA GLY A 39 38.82 -5.88 18.94
C GLY A 39 37.60 -5.46 18.13
N VAL A 40 36.60 -6.32 17.99
CA VAL A 40 35.29 -6.00 17.39
C VAL A 40 34.42 -5.31 18.45
N GLU A 41 33.70 -4.26 18.07
CA GLU A 41 32.69 -3.62 18.92
C GLU A 41 31.29 -4.13 18.52
N PRO A 42 30.67 -5.08 19.25
CA PRO A 42 29.43 -5.72 18.82
C PRO A 42 28.26 -4.74 18.65
N ALA A 43 28.23 -3.70 19.49
CA ALA A 43 27.22 -2.64 19.41
C ALA A 43 27.28 -1.88 18.08
N SER A 44 28.48 -1.61 17.57
CA SER A 44 28.69 -0.94 16.29
C SER A 44 28.22 -1.81 15.11
N VAL A 45 28.55 -3.10 15.15
CA VAL A 45 28.08 -4.08 14.14
C VAL A 45 26.55 -4.18 14.13
N ALA A 46 25.93 -4.27 15.31
CA ALA A 46 24.48 -4.32 15.45
C ALA A 46 23.81 -3.06 14.88
N GLU A 47 24.35 -1.87 15.18
CA GLU A 47 23.82 -0.61 14.66
C GLU A 47 23.99 -0.50 13.13
N GLN A 48 25.10 -0.99 12.59
CA GLN A 48 25.32 -1.06 11.14
C GLN A 48 24.28 -1.98 10.45
N MET A 49 24.01 -3.15 11.04
CA MET A 49 22.98 -4.05 10.53
C MET A 49 21.58 -3.41 10.59
N ARG A 50 21.26 -2.77 11.71
CA ARG A 50 19.99 -2.08 11.93
C ARG A 50 19.77 -0.95 10.92
N SER A 51 20.75 -0.06 10.80
CA SER A 51 20.68 1.09 9.88
C SER A 51 20.53 0.64 8.43
N THR A 52 21.28 -0.38 8.00
CA THR A 52 21.18 -0.97 6.66
C THR A 52 19.80 -1.55 6.40
N THR A 53 19.26 -2.28 7.38
CA THR A 53 17.92 -2.90 7.28
C THR A 53 16.82 -1.84 7.19
N LEU A 54 16.89 -0.81 8.05
CA LEU A 54 15.95 0.30 8.04
C LEU A 54 16.00 1.09 6.73
N ALA A 55 17.19 1.32 6.17
CA ALA A 55 17.35 1.98 4.88
C ALA A 55 16.67 1.18 3.75
N ARG A 56 16.85 -0.15 3.72
CA ARG A 56 16.18 -1.03 2.75
C ARG A 56 14.67 -1.01 2.93
N LEU A 57 14.18 -1.08 4.17
CA LEU A 57 12.75 -1.03 4.46
C LEU A 57 12.12 0.28 3.99
N ARG A 58 12.78 1.42 4.23
CA ARG A 58 12.34 2.74 3.73
C ARG A 58 12.23 2.75 2.20
N LYS A 59 13.23 2.21 1.49
CA LYS A 59 13.22 2.12 0.03
C LYS A 59 12.04 1.28 -0.49
N ILE A 60 11.79 0.13 0.13
CA ILE A 60 10.65 -0.75 -0.23
C ILE A 60 9.33 -0.02 0.01
N LYS A 61 9.14 0.58 1.18
CA LYS A 61 7.92 1.32 1.52
C LYS A 61 7.67 2.47 0.56
N ARG A 62 8.71 3.25 0.23
CA ARG A 62 8.64 4.34 -0.75
C ARG A 62 8.24 3.84 -2.13
N SER A 63 8.87 2.77 -2.63
CA SER A 63 8.51 2.19 -3.93
C SER A 63 7.07 1.69 -3.96
N ARG A 64 6.58 1.07 -2.88
CA ARG A 64 5.16 0.66 -2.78
C ARG A 64 4.21 1.85 -2.83
N LEU A 65 4.54 2.93 -2.11
CA LEU A 65 3.75 4.16 -2.11
C LEU A 65 3.72 4.81 -3.50
N GLU A 66 4.86 4.90 -4.17
CA GLU A 66 4.95 5.46 -5.53
C GLU A 66 4.10 4.64 -6.52
N LYS A 67 4.17 3.31 -6.45
CA LYS A 67 3.32 2.43 -7.27
C LYS A 67 1.82 2.64 -7.00
N ALA A 68 1.41 2.69 -5.74
CA ALA A 68 0.02 2.94 -5.36
C ALA A 68 -0.45 4.31 -5.87
N ARG A 69 0.40 5.33 -5.79
CA ARG A 69 0.10 6.68 -6.29
C ARG A 69 -0.08 6.68 -7.81
N THR A 70 0.77 5.97 -8.54
CA THR A 70 0.63 5.84 -10.00
C THR A 70 -0.68 5.15 -10.37
N ILE A 71 -1.05 4.07 -9.68
CA ILE A 71 -2.34 3.38 -9.91
C ILE A 71 -3.51 4.33 -9.66
N TYR A 72 -3.52 5.00 -8.50
CA TYR A 72 -4.57 5.96 -8.16
C TYR A 72 -4.66 7.15 -9.15
N GLN A 73 -3.55 7.56 -9.75
CA GLN A 73 -3.53 8.62 -10.77
C GLN A 73 -3.93 8.13 -12.17
N GLN A 74 -3.77 6.85 -12.44
CA GLN A 74 -4.11 6.21 -13.72
C GLN A 74 -5.53 5.68 -13.75
N GLU A 75 -6.15 5.44 -12.59
CA GLU A 75 -7.58 5.19 -12.52
C GLU A 75 -8.32 6.41 -13.08
N PRO A 76 -9.16 6.25 -14.11
CA PRO A 76 -9.98 7.32 -14.61
C PRO A 76 -10.85 7.81 -13.44
N LYS A 77 -10.74 9.10 -13.10
CA LYS A 77 -11.45 9.74 -11.99
C LYS A 77 -12.95 9.93 -12.24
N GLY A 78 -13.55 9.04 -13.00
CA GLY A 78 -14.96 9.09 -13.34
C GLY A 78 -15.28 8.10 -14.44
N PRO A 79 -16.56 7.73 -14.57
CA PRO A 79 -17.04 7.03 -15.76
C PRO A 79 -16.66 7.84 -17.02
N PRO A 80 -16.50 7.17 -18.19
CA PRO A 80 -16.37 7.90 -19.45
C PRO A 80 -17.51 8.91 -19.54
N ALA A 81 -17.21 10.15 -19.94
CA ALA A 81 -18.20 11.22 -20.01
C ALA A 81 -19.41 10.74 -20.82
N LYS A 82 -20.45 10.29 -20.12
CA LYS A 82 -21.75 10.04 -20.73
C LYS A 82 -22.23 11.40 -21.19
N VAL A 83 -22.78 11.45 -22.40
CA VAL A 83 -23.29 12.70 -22.97
C VAL A 83 -24.31 13.26 -21.99
N ARG A 84 -23.93 14.34 -21.28
CA ARG A 84 -24.82 14.97 -20.33
C ARG A 84 -26.04 15.50 -21.08
N PRO A 85 -27.26 15.33 -20.55
CA PRO A 85 -28.43 15.98 -21.09
C PRO A 85 -28.31 17.51 -20.92
N SER A 86 -29.23 18.26 -21.52
CA SER A 86 -29.22 19.73 -21.39
C SER A 86 -29.34 20.19 -19.93
N LEU A 87 -28.88 21.41 -19.61
CA LEU A 87 -28.99 21.98 -18.25
C LEU A 87 -30.43 21.96 -17.70
N ASP A 88 -31.42 22.15 -18.56
CA ASP A 88 -32.83 22.12 -18.18
C ASP A 88 -33.29 20.69 -17.86
N GLU A 89 -32.86 19.70 -18.63
CA GLU A 89 -33.14 18.28 -18.35
C GLU A 89 -32.44 17.79 -17.09
N MET A 90 -31.18 18.18 -16.87
CA MET A 90 -30.45 17.90 -15.62
C MET A 90 -31.21 18.46 -14.42
N ARG A 91 -31.62 19.74 -14.49
CA ARG A 91 -32.37 20.39 -13.42
C ARG A 91 -33.67 19.66 -13.10
N ASN A 92 -34.45 19.28 -14.12
CA ASN A 92 -35.72 18.59 -13.93
C ASN A 92 -35.53 17.22 -13.25
N ARG A 93 -34.61 16.39 -13.77
CA ARG A 93 -34.35 15.05 -13.22
C ARG A 93 -33.81 15.09 -11.80
N VAL A 94 -32.90 16.02 -11.51
CA VAL A 94 -32.38 16.22 -10.15
C VAL A 94 -33.51 16.62 -9.19
N MET A 95 -34.38 17.54 -9.61
CA MET A 95 -35.54 17.95 -8.81
C MET A 95 -36.53 16.80 -8.58
N ASP A 96 -36.76 15.95 -9.58
CA ASP A 96 -37.64 14.79 -9.46
C ASP A 96 -37.07 13.74 -8.49
N LEU A 97 -35.77 13.50 -8.51
CA LEU A 97 -35.09 12.64 -7.52
C LEU A 97 -35.21 13.18 -6.09
N ILE A 98 -35.03 14.49 -5.91
CA ILE A 98 -35.14 15.15 -4.60
C ILE A 98 -36.58 15.05 -4.09
N ARG A 99 -37.58 15.26 -4.96
CA ARG A 99 -39.01 15.10 -4.63
C ARG A 99 -39.37 13.64 -4.33
N GLY A 100 -38.70 12.69 -4.98
CA GLY A 100 -38.83 11.24 -4.75
C GLY A 100 -38.21 10.74 -3.44
N GLY A 101 -37.60 11.62 -2.64
CA GLY A 101 -37.10 11.29 -1.30
C GLY A 101 -35.62 10.88 -1.23
N ALA A 102 -34.87 10.96 -2.34
CA ALA A 102 -33.47 10.54 -2.40
C ALA A 102 -32.47 11.55 -1.79
N GLY A 103 -32.92 12.74 -1.38
CA GLY A 103 -32.03 13.79 -0.90
C GLY A 103 -32.63 14.68 0.16
N GLY A 104 -32.75 14.20 1.40
CA GLY A 104 -33.30 14.98 2.53
C GLY A 104 -32.60 16.32 2.75
N ASP A 105 -31.27 16.32 2.81
CA ASP A 105 -30.47 17.54 3.02
C ASP A 105 -30.42 18.43 1.77
N LEU A 106 -30.44 17.82 0.58
CA LEU A 106 -30.54 18.54 -0.69
C LEU A 106 -31.88 19.28 -0.80
N SER A 107 -32.99 18.61 -0.49
CA SER A 107 -34.35 19.16 -0.51
C SER A 107 -34.48 20.42 0.34
N LEU A 108 -33.81 20.46 1.49
CA LEU A 108 -33.78 21.63 2.37
C LEU A 108 -33.03 22.82 1.74
N ALA A 109 -31.91 22.57 1.06
CA ALA A 109 -31.11 23.59 0.40
C ALA A 109 -31.85 24.25 -0.78
N PHE A 110 -32.56 23.45 -1.58
CA PHE A 110 -33.39 23.96 -2.67
C PHE A 110 -34.64 24.70 -2.17
N ARG A 111 -35.25 24.25 -1.07
CA ARG A 111 -36.42 24.92 -0.46
C ARG A 111 -36.08 26.31 0.10
N ASN A 112 -34.85 26.51 0.55
CA ASN A 112 -34.37 27.77 1.12
C ASN A 112 -33.92 28.78 0.05
N GLY A 113 -34.20 28.55 -1.23
CA GLY A 113 -33.96 29.52 -2.31
C GLY A 113 -32.50 29.66 -2.72
N LYS A 114 -31.64 28.68 -2.36
CA LYS A 114 -30.26 28.66 -2.84
C LYS A 114 -30.27 28.12 -4.28
N GLU A 115 -30.22 29.02 -5.26
CA GLU A 115 -30.07 28.64 -6.66
C GLU A 115 -28.70 27.97 -6.86
N LEU A 116 -28.69 26.73 -7.37
CA LEU A 116 -27.46 26.11 -7.82
C LEU A 116 -26.97 26.84 -9.07
N THR A 117 -25.68 27.18 -9.10
CA THR A 117 -25.08 27.63 -10.35
C THR A 117 -25.05 26.48 -11.35
N ASN A 118 -24.91 26.79 -12.64
CA ASN A 118 -24.79 25.75 -13.67
C ASN A 118 -23.64 24.78 -13.37
N SER A 119 -22.52 25.28 -12.81
CA SER A 119 -21.38 24.47 -12.40
C SER A 119 -21.71 23.55 -11.23
N ASP A 120 -22.49 24.02 -10.26
CA ASP A 120 -22.90 23.19 -9.12
C ASP A 120 -23.89 22.11 -9.54
N LEU A 121 -24.80 22.43 -10.48
CA LEU A 121 -25.75 21.49 -11.04
C LEU A 121 -25.05 20.38 -11.82
N GLU A 122 -24.03 20.72 -12.60
CA GLU A 122 -23.21 19.75 -13.34
C GLU A 122 -22.41 18.82 -12.41
N GLY A 123 -21.80 19.36 -11.34
CA GLY A 123 -21.09 18.55 -10.36
C GLY A 123 -22.03 17.61 -9.61
N LEU A 124 -23.19 18.11 -9.18
CA LEU A 124 -24.22 17.29 -8.54
C LEU A 124 -24.75 16.19 -9.45
N TRP A 125 -24.91 16.47 -10.75
CA TRP A 125 -25.32 15.48 -11.73
C TRP A 125 -24.33 14.31 -11.81
N ASP A 126 -23.04 14.60 -11.89
CA ASP A 126 -21.99 13.58 -11.93
C ASP A 126 -21.99 12.72 -10.65
N ASP A 127 -22.12 13.34 -9.47
CA ASP A 127 -22.19 12.64 -8.19
C ASP A 127 -23.40 11.70 -8.13
N LEU A 128 -24.57 12.14 -8.58
CA LEU A 128 -25.79 11.32 -8.61
C LEU A 128 -25.69 10.15 -9.61
N GLN A 129 -24.97 10.35 -10.72
CA GLN A 129 -24.70 9.29 -11.68
C GLN A 129 -23.69 8.28 -11.14
N GLU A 130 -22.66 8.72 -10.41
CA GLU A 130 -21.70 7.84 -9.73
C GLU A 130 -22.37 6.99 -8.64
N LEU A 131 -23.35 7.57 -7.92
CA LEU A 131 -24.16 6.86 -6.93
C LEU A 131 -25.17 5.88 -7.54
N GLY A 132 -25.30 5.83 -8.87
CA GLY A 132 -26.27 4.97 -9.57
C GLY A 132 -27.73 5.37 -9.34
N LEU A 133 -27.97 6.62 -8.92
CA LEU A 133 -29.32 7.16 -8.70
C LEU A 133 -29.95 7.68 -9.99
N LEU A 134 -29.15 7.88 -11.04
CA LEU A 134 -29.57 8.24 -12.39
C LEU A 134 -29.33 7.05 -13.32
N ASP A 135 -30.39 6.32 -13.64
CA ASP A 135 -30.36 5.26 -14.66
C ASP A 135 -30.51 5.89 -16.06
N ASP A 136 -29.50 5.72 -16.92
CA ASP A 136 -29.56 6.16 -18.33
C ASP A 136 -30.29 5.17 -19.25
N ASP A 137 -30.67 3.99 -18.75
CA ASP A 137 -31.25 2.89 -19.54
C ASP A 137 -32.79 2.82 -19.50
N LYS A 138 -33.47 3.82 -18.93
CA LYS A 138 -34.93 3.91 -19.01
C LYS A 138 -35.37 5.09 -19.88
N PRO A 139 -36.05 4.84 -21.03
CA PRO A 139 -36.82 5.88 -21.67
C PRO A 139 -37.95 6.28 -20.71
N ASN A 140 -38.07 7.57 -20.39
CA ASN A 140 -39.20 8.10 -19.65
C ASN A 140 -40.48 7.84 -20.47
N ASP A 141 -41.43 7.13 -19.87
CA ASP A 141 -42.84 7.07 -20.29
C ASP A 141 -43.61 8.18 -19.56
#